data_AF-A0A7W1IH52-F1
#
_entry.id   AF-A0A7W1IH52-F1
#
_cell.length_a   1.000
_cell.length_b   1.000
_cell.length_c   1.000
_cell.angle_alpha   90.00
_cell.angle_beta   90.00
_cell.angle_gamma   90.00
#
_symmetry.space_group_name_H-M   'P 1'
#
loop_
_entity.id
_entity.type
_entity.pdbx_description
1 polymer ?
#
loop_
_entity_poly.entity_id
_entity_poly.type
_entity_poly.pdbx_seq_one_letter_code
_entity_poly.pdbx_strand_id
1 'polypeptide(L)'
;MSVTSVSRALTIPADSGKKNYSISGFPIVFYTPETRFGFGAVSILAFRFKGDSLKSKPSQVQFGFAYTQNKQVLFYLPFRLYHDRENYICYGELGYYRYFYNFYGIGNQQQSDFKETYGVNFPRLRLNLLKKLKRNFYTGLKYWFENFKITSLDSVGQLSKSEITGSKGGTTS
;
A
#
# COMPACT_ATOMS: atom_id res chain seq x y z
N MET A 1 -0.60 -12.81 31.08
CA MET A 1 -2.03 -12.86 30.70
C MET A 1 -2.07 -13.50 29.32
N SER A 2 -2.33 -14.81 29.25
CA SER A 2 -2.20 -15.61 28.02
C SER A 2 -3.51 -15.59 27.23
N VAL A 3 -3.44 -15.26 25.94
CA VAL A 3 -4.60 -15.29 25.03
C VAL A 3 -4.55 -16.58 24.23
N THR A 4 -5.41 -17.53 24.56
CA THR A 4 -5.64 -18.76 23.81
C THR A 4 -6.56 -18.46 22.62
N SER A 5 -6.03 -18.47 21.40
CA SER A 5 -6.85 -18.33 20.19
C SER A 5 -7.44 -19.69 19.79
N VAL A 6 -8.77 -19.82 19.84
CA VAL A 6 -9.48 -20.97 19.27
C VAL A 6 -9.65 -20.74 17.77
N SER A 7 -8.82 -21.39 16.96
CA SER A 7 -8.95 -21.43 15.50
C SER A 7 -10.01 -22.46 15.09
N ARG A 8 -11.26 -22.04 14.92
CA ARG A 8 -12.29 -22.84 14.27
C ARG A 8 -12.09 -22.75 12.76
N ALA A 9 -11.66 -23.84 12.13
CA ALA A 9 -11.58 -23.93 10.68
C ALA A 9 -13.00 -23.76 10.09
N LEU A 10 -13.20 -22.68 9.34
CA LEU A 10 -14.40 -22.48 8.53
C LEU A 10 -14.28 -23.39 7.30
N THR A 11 -14.96 -24.53 7.33
CA THR A 11 -15.15 -25.37 6.16
C THR A 11 -16.04 -24.62 5.17
N ILE A 12 -15.45 -24.03 4.15
CA ILE A 12 -16.19 -23.40 3.04
C ILE A 12 -16.82 -24.54 2.22
N PRO A 13 -18.16 -24.59 2.06
CA PRO A 13 -18.81 -25.64 1.27
C PRO A 13 -18.36 -25.57 -0.19
N ALA A 14 -18.12 -26.75 -0.78
CA ALA A 14 -17.70 -26.90 -2.17
C ALA A 14 -18.85 -26.55 -3.10
N ASP A 15 -18.79 -25.36 -3.71
CA ASP A 15 -19.80 -24.90 -4.66
C ASP A 15 -19.51 -25.43 -6.08
N SER A 16 -20.49 -26.14 -6.63
CA SER A 16 -20.48 -26.82 -7.91
C SER A 16 -20.69 -25.83 -9.07
N GLY A 17 -19.60 -25.22 -9.51
CA GLY A 17 -19.47 -24.46 -10.74
C GLY A 17 -18.03 -23.95 -10.82
N LYS A 18 -17.32 -24.16 -11.93
CA LYS A 18 -15.91 -23.75 -12.07
C LYS A 18 -15.77 -22.22 -12.01
N LYS A 19 -15.80 -21.65 -10.80
CA LYS A 19 -15.58 -20.23 -10.55
C LYS A 19 -14.11 -19.94 -10.77
N ASN A 20 -13.81 -19.20 -11.84
CA ASN A 20 -12.46 -18.75 -12.16
C ASN A 20 -12.03 -17.52 -11.34
N TYR A 21 -12.82 -17.14 -10.33
CA TYR A 21 -12.54 -16.04 -9.43
C TYR A 21 -13.01 -16.35 -8.00
N SER A 22 -12.39 -15.69 -7.03
CA SER A 22 -12.73 -15.69 -5.61
C SER A 22 -12.61 -14.27 -5.09
N ILE A 23 -13.54 -13.87 -4.23
CA ILE A 23 -13.54 -12.57 -3.56
C ILE A 23 -13.67 -12.79 -2.06
N SER A 24 -12.90 -12.02 -1.29
CA SER A 24 -12.97 -12.04 0.18
C SER A 24 -12.79 -10.63 0.71
N GLY A 25 -13.45 -10.33 1.84
CA GLY A 25 -13.39 -9.02 2.48
C GLY A 25 -13.20 -9.18 3.98
N PHE A 26 -12.35 -8.33 4.56
CA PHE A 26 -11.99 -8.37 5.98
C PHE A 26 -12.00 -6.95 6.55
N PRO A 27 -12.68 -6.71 7.68
CA PRO A 27 -12.49 -5.49 8.43
C PRO A 27 -11.09 -5.48 9.05
N ILE A 28 -10.51 -4.29 9.21
CA ILE A 28 -9.27 -4.10 9.96
C ILE A 28 -9.47 -3.09 11.07
N VAL A 29 -8.90 -3.39 12.23
CA VAL A 29 -8.77 -2.48 13.36
C VAL A 29 -7.34 -2.61 13.87
N PHE A 30 -6.67 -1.48 14.07
CA PHE A 30 -5.29 -1.45 14.51
C PHE A 30 -5.03 -0.24 15.40
N TYR A 31 -3.88 -0.22 16.05
CA TYR A 31 -3.41 0.90 16.86
C TYR A 31 -1.95 1.19 16.52
N THR A 32 -1.60 2.44 16.26
CA THR A 32 -0.19 2.86 16.19
C THR A 32 0.10 4.02 17.16
N PRO A 33 1.29 4.09 17.77
CA PRO A 33 1.66 5.21 18.64
C PRO A 33 1.50 6.59 17.99
N GLU A 34 1.70 6.65 16.67
CA GLU A 34 1.66 7.88 15.88
C GLU A 34 0.23 8.36 15.63
N THR A 35 -0.75 7.45 15.49
CA THR A 35 -2.07 7.75 14.90
C THR A 35 -3.25 7.26 15.72
N ARG A 36 -2.95 6.58 16.83
CA ARG A 36 -3.87 5.91 17.73
C ARG A 36 -4.68 4.85 16.98
N PHE A 37 -5.97 4.70 17.29
CA PHE A 37 -6.80 3.70 16.65
C PHE A 37 -7.04 4.01 15.18
N GLY A 38 -6.93 2.97 14.35
CA GLY A 38 -7.29 2.97 12.96
C GLY A 38 -8.32 1.89 12.66
N PHE A 39 -9.20 2.19 11.72
CA PHE A 39 -10.28 1.32 11.27
C PHE A 39 -10.31 1.30 9.74
N GLY A 40 -10.73 0.19 9.16
CA GLY A 40 -10.74 0.07 7.72
C GLY A 40 -11.27 -1.26 7.24
N ALA A 41 -11.04 -1.53 5.96
CA ALA A 41 -11.32 -2.81 5.36
C ALA A 41 -10.32 -3.11 4.24
N VAL A 42 -10.10 -4.40 4.02
CA VAL A 42 -9.38 -4.94 2.87
C VAL A 42 -10.28 -5.91 2.14
N SER A 43 -10.31 -5.83 0.82
CA SER A 43 -10.86 -6.87 -0.04
C SER A 43 -9.79 -7.45 -0.94
N ILE A 44 -9.92 -8.73 -1.24
CA ILE A 44 -9.01 -9.48 -2.10
C ILE A 44 -9.86 -10.13 -3.20
N LEU A 45 -9.53 -9.81 -4.44
CA LEU A 45 -10.04 -10.45 -5.64
C LEU A 45 -8.94 -11.31 -6.24
N ALA A 46 -9.11 -12.62 -6.25
CA ALA A 46 -8.25 -13.57 -6.95
C ALA A 46 -8.97 -14.12 -8.17
N PHE A 47 -8.35 -14.13 -9.34
CA PHE A 47 -8.98 -14.60 -10.58
C PHE A 47 -7.98 -15.13 -11.59
N ARG A 48 -8.46 -15.84 -12.62
CA ARG A 48 -7.67 -16.30 -13.76
C ARG A 48 -8.27 -15.75 -15.05
N PHE A 49 -7.44 -15.38 -16.03
CA PHE A 49 -7.94 -14.91 -17.32
C PHE A 49 -8.55 -16.07 -18.12
N LYS A 50 -9.40 -15.75 -19.10
CA LYS A 50 -9.97 -16.75 -20.02
C LYS A 50 -8.82 -17.43 -20.78
N GLY A 51 -8.80 -18.76 -20.78
CA GLY A 51 -7.77 -19.57 -21.43
C GLY A 51 -6.61 -19.99 -20.53
N ASP A 52 -6.51 -19.47 -19.31
CA ASP A 52 -5.53 -19.95 -18.33
C ASP A 52 -5.95 -21.29 -17.72
N SER A 53 -4.97 -22.18 -17.50
CA SER A 53 -5.19 -23.46 -16.83
C SER A 53 -5.58 -23.27 -15.36
N LEU A 54 -6.41 -24.16 -14.79
CA LEU A 54 -6.68 -24.17 -13.35
C LEU A 54 -5.42 -24.37 -12.49
N LYS A 55 -4.35 -24.93 -13.08
CA LYS A 55 -3.04 -25.10 -12.42
C LYS A 55 -2.19 -23.83 -12.45
N SER A 56 -2.54 -22.80 -13.22
CA SER A 56 -1.79 -21.55 -13.25
C SER A 56 -2.01 -20.72 -11.97
N LYS A 57 -1.06 -19.84 -11.68
CA LYS A 57 -1.18 -18.87 -10.59
C LYS A 57 -2.33 -17.91 -10.86
N PRO A 58 -3.25 -17.68 -9.91
CA PRO A 58 -4.28 -16.67 -10.06
C PRO A 58 -3.66 -15.27 -10.00
N SER A 59 -4.19 -14.38 -10.82
CA SER A 59 -4.04 -12.94 -10.67
C SER A 59 -4.73 -12.48 -9.39
N GLN A 60 -4.20 -11.44 -8.75
CA GLN A 60 -4.73 -10.90 -7.50
C GLN A 60 -4.77 -9.38 -7.55
N VAL A 61 -5.87 -8.82 -7.09
CA VAL A 61 -6.05 -7.39 -6.82
C VAL A 61 -6.53 -7.28 -5.38
N GLN A 62 -5.90 -6.42 -4.58
CA GLN A 62 -6.35 -6.17 -3.22
C GLN A 62 -6.70 -4.70 -3.10
N PHE A 63 -7.87 -4.37 -2.58
CA PHE A 63 -8.25 -3.01 -2.28
C PHE A 63 -8.24 -2.82 -0.77
N GLY A 64 -7.53 -1.81 -0.30
CA GLY A 64 -7.45 -1.45 1.10
C GLY A 64 -7.86 -0.01 1.34
N PHE A 65 -8.65 0.18 2.38
CA PHE A 65 -9.01 1.48 2.92
C PHE A 65 -8.75 1.49 4.43
N ALA A 66 -8.14 2.55 4.94
CA ALA A 66 -8.01 2.79 6.37
C ALA A 66 -8.17 4.27 6.73
N TYR A 67 -8.74 4.51 7.89
CA TYR A 67 -8.90 5.81 8.51
C TYR A 67 -8.47 5.75 9.98
N THR A 68 -7.74 6.76 10.45
CA THR A 68 -7.26 6.81 11.84
C THR A 68 -7.93 7.92 12.64
N GLN A 69 -7.91 7.81 13.97
CA GLN A 69 -8.39 8.86 14.88
C GLN A 69 -7.70 10.20 14.63
N ASN A 70 -6.43 10.16 14.23
CA ASN A 70 -5.66 11.35 13.85
C ASN A 70 -5.91 11.76 12.38
N LYS A 71 -7.05 11.39 11.77
CA LYS A 71 -7.52 11.84 10.45
C LYS A 71 -6.58 11.50 9.29
N GLN A 72 -5.80 10.43 9.40
CA GLN A 72 -5.09 9.89 8.24
C GLN A 72 -6.04 9.08 7.38
N VAL A 73 -5.78 9.11 6.07
CA VAL A 73 -6.58 8.39 5.08
C VAL A 73 -5.62 7.61 4.20
N LEU A 74 -5.84 6.30 4.10
CA LEU A 74 -5.05 5.42 3.26
C LEU A 74 -5.99 4.72 2.28
N PHE A 75 -5.76 4.93 0.99
CA PHE A 75 -6.33 4.13 -0.08
C PHE A 75 -5.21 3.46 -0.83
N TYR A 76 -5.27 2.14 -0.99
CA TYR A 76 -4.26 1.39 -1.73
C TYR A 76 -4.89 0.23 -2.50
N LEU A 77 -4.41 0.03 -3.73
CA LEU A 77 -4.85 -0.99 -4.66
C LEU A 77 -3.62 -1.71 -5.23
N PRO A 78 -2.94 -2.55 -4.44
CA PRO A 78 -1.89 -3.41 -4.95
C PRO A 78 -2.49 -4.49 -5.86
N PHE A 79 -1.80 -4.78 -6.95
CA PHE A 79 -2.21 -5.77 -7.92
C PHE A 79 -1.02 -6.59 -8.41
N ARG A 80 -1.31 -7.82 -8.82
CA ARG A 80 -0.38 -8.72 -9.52
C ARG A 80 -1.18 -9.56 -10.50
N LEU A 81 -0.96 -9.31 -11.77
CA LEU A 81 -1.67 -9.90 -12.89
C LEU A 81 -0.71 -10.82 -13.64
N TYR A 82 -1.14 -12.06 -13.85
CA TYR A 82 -0.46 -13.03 -14.71
C TYR A 82 -1.28 -13.19 -15.98
N HIS A 83 -0.66 -13.02 -17.14
CA HIS A 83 -1.32 -13.13 -18.43
C HIS A 83 -0.57 -14.09 -19.36
N ASP A 84 -1.32 -14.73 -20.27
CA ASP A 84 -0.82 -15.70 -21.25
C ASP A 84 0.12 -16.74 -20.63
N ARG A 85 -0.40 -17.56 -19.70
CA ARG A 85 0.38 -18.64 -19.05
C ARG A 85 1.69 -18.15 -18.42
N GLU A 86 1.63 -17.00 -17.76
CA GLU A 86 2.76 -16.32 -17.12
C GLU A 86 3.83 -15.80 -18.10
N ASN A 87 3.52 -15.62 -19.39
CA ASN A 87 4.44 -14.95 -20.32
C ASN A 87 4.54 -13.45 -20.06
N TYR A 88 3.49 -12.85 -19.49
CA TYR A 88 3.47 -11.46 -19.08
C TYR A 88 3.02 -11.35 -17.62
N ILE A 89 3.74 -10.56 -16.84
CA ILE A 89 3.42 -10.28 -15.44
C ILE A 89 3.37 -8.77 -15.26
N CYS A 90 2.23 -8.26 -14.80
CA CYS A 90 2.05 -6.84 -14.49
C CYS A 90 1.74 -6.72 -13.00
N TYR A 91 2.54 -5.99 -12.24
CA TYR A 91 2.29 -5.81 -10.81
C TYR A 91 2.72 -4.45 -10.31
N GLY A 92 2.05 -4.00 -9.25
CA GLY A 92 2.16 -2.62 -8.85
C GLY A 92 1.23 -2.24 -7.72
N GLU A 93 1.13 -0.94 -7.49
CA GLU A 93 0.27 -0.33 -6.49
C GLU A 93 -0.23 1.01 -7.03
N LEU A 94 -1.54 1.20 -6.97
CA LEU A 94 -2.15 2.53 -7.05
C LEU A 94 -2.53 2.92 -5.63
N GLY A 95 -2.19 4.14 -5.21
CA GLY A 95 -2.51 4.57 -3.86
C GLY A 95 -2.73 6.06 -3.75
N TYR A 96 -3.44 6.44 -2.70
CA TYR A 96 -3.53 7.81 -2.24
C TYR A 96 -3.44 7.82 -0.72
N TYR A 97 -2.50 8.62 -0.22
CA TYR A 97 -2.19 8.69 1.19
C TYR A 97 -2.32 10.13 1.67
N ARG A 98 -3.06 10.32 2.75
CA ARG A 98 -3.02 11.51 3.61
C ARG A 98 -2.41 11.06 4.93
N TYR A 99 -1.17 11.46 5.16
CA TYR A 99 -0.35 10.95 6.25
C TYR A 99 0.34 12.08 7.01
N PHE A 100 0.83 11.77 8.21
CA PHE A 100 1.65 12.68 9.01
C PHE A 100 3.00 12.02 9.26
N TYR A 101 4.07 12.79 9.14
CA TYR A 101 5.43 12.35 9.35
C TYR A 101 6.06 13.18 10.47
N ASN A 102 7.03 12.57 11.14
CA ASN A 102 7.85 13.24 12.14
C ASN A 102 9.16 13.68 11.48
N PHE A 103 9.52 14.93 11.68
CA PHE A 103 10.78 15.55 11.31
C PHE A 103 11.59 15.78 12.58
N TYR A 104 12.85 15.32 12.58
CA TYR A 104 13.72 15.32 13.75
C TYR A 104 14.85 16.35 13.66
N GLY A 105 14.71 17.35 12.77
CA GLY A 105 15.74 18.37 12.53
C GLY A 105 16.81 17.93 11.54
N ILE A 106 17.77 18.81 11.30
CA ILE A 106 18.93 18.58 10.41
C ILE A 106 20.21 18.73 11.22
N GLY A 107 21.11 17.75 11.07
CA GLY A 107 22.42 17.78 11.71
C GLY A 107 22.38 17.49 13.21
N ASN A 108 23.54 17.58 13.85
CA ASN A 108 23.76 17.12 15.22
C ASN A 108 23.53 18.22 16.29
N GLN A 109 23.19 19.44 15.88
CA GLN A 109 22.99 20.57 16.81
C GLN A 109 21.57 20.64 17.37
N GLN A 110 20.72 19.68 17.01
CA GLN A 110 19.34 19.65 17.45
C GLN A 110 19.21 19.13 18.89
N GLN A 111 18.28 19.70 19.66
CA GLN A 111 17.91 19.14 20.96
C GLN A 111 17.46 17.68 20.81
N SER A 112 17.85 16.83 21.77
CA SER A 112 17.62 15.38 21.71
C SER A 112 16.14 14.98 21.68
N ASP A 113 15.24 15.86 22.09
CA ASP A 113 13.79 15.68 22.12
C ASP A 113 13.06 16.45 21.01
N PHE A 114 13.78 17.10 20.09
CA PHE A 114 13.13 17.83 19.02
C PHE A 114 12.36 16.92 18.07
N LYS A 115 11.10 17.29 17.86
CA LYS A 115 10.20 16.60 16.95
C LYS A 115 9.18 17.59 16.41
N GLU A 116 9.16 17.76 15.11
CA GLU A 116 8.13 18.50 14.39
C GLU A 116 7.26 17.51 13.61
N THR A 117 5.95 17.69 13.59
CA THR A 117 5.05 16.84 12.79
C THR A 117 4.55 17.62 11.57
N TYR A 118 4.66 17.03 10.38
CA TYR A 118 4.15 17.64 9.16
C TYR A 118 3.22 16.69 8.40
N GLY A 119 2.22 17.27 7.74
CA GLY A 119 1.20 16.55 6.98
C GLY A 119 1.56 16.50 5.50
N VAL A 120 1.34 15.34 4.88
CA VAL A 120 1.60 15.13 3.46
C VAL A 120 0.48 14.36 2.81
N ASN A 121 0.07 14.83 1.64
CA ASN A 121 -0.82 14.11 0.75
C ASN A 121 -0.03 13.68 -0.49
N PHE A 122 -0.13 12.41 -0.88
CA PHE A 122 0.50 11.96 -2.11
C PHE A 122 -0.29 10.85 -2.81
N PRO A 123 -0.54 10.97 -4.12
CA PRO A 123 -0.82 9.81 -4.94
C PRO A 123 0.45 8.99 -5.13
N ARG A 124 0.28 7.69 -5.31
CA ARG A 124 1.34 6.73 -5.62
C ARG A 124 0.92 5.88 -6.80
N LEU A 125 1.83 5.74 -7.75
CA LEU A 125 1.76 4.79 -8.84
C LEU A 125 3.07 4.01 -8.86
N ARG A 126 3.00 2.71 -8.62
CA ARG A 126 4.11 1.78 -8.87
C ARG A 126 3.65 0.80 -9.94
N LEU A 127 4.44 0.65 -10.98
CA LEU A 127 4.12 -0.24 -12.10
C LEU A 127 5.35 -1.02 -12.52
N ASN A 128 5.22 -2.34 -12.61
CA ASN A 128 6.23 -3.23 -13.12
C ASN A 128 5.59 -4.07 -14.22
N LEU A 129 6.20 -4.07 -15.40
CA LEU A 129 5.77 -4.81 -16.57
C LEU A 129 6.88 -5.79 -16.93
N LEU A 130 6.66 -7.07 -16.75
CA LEU A 130 7.63 -8.12 -17.03
C LEU A 130 7.16 -9.01 -18.17
N LYS A 131 8.09 -9.36 -19.06
CA LYS A 131 7.94 -10.35 -20.12
C LYS A 131 8.90 -11.51 -19.86
N LYS A 132 8.40 -12.74 -20.02
CA LYS A 132 9.20 -13.96 -19.92
C LYS A 132 10.11 -14.10 -21.12
N LEU A 133 11.39 -14.33 -20.87
CA LEU A 133 12.39 -14.60 -21.91
C LEU A 133 12.78 -16.08 -21.95
N LYS A 134 12.94 -16.70 -20.78
CA LYS A 134 13.29 -18.12 -20.63
C LYS A 134 12.54 -18.71 -19.43
N ARG A 135 12.65 -20.02 -19.21
CA ARG A 135 12.09 -20.66 -18.01
C ARG A 135 12.64 -19.96 -16.76
N ASN A 136 11.73 -19.39 -15.97
CA ASN A 136 12.02 -18.66 -14.74
C ASN A 136 12.87 -17.38 -14.91
N PHE A 137 13.02 -16.87 -16.14
CA PHE A 137 13.75 -15.63 -16.41
C PHE A 137 12.85 -14.60 -17.10
N TYR A 138 12.74 -13.43 -16.48
CA TYR A 138 11.86 -12.34 -16.88
C TYR A 138 12.67 -11.05 -17.01
N THR A 139 12.28 -10.20 -17.95
CA THR A 139 12.83 -8.85 -18.10
C THR A 139 11.69 -7.85 -18.25
N GLY A 140 11.95 -6.57 -18.05
CA GLY A 140 10.96 -5.56 -18.37
C GLY A 140 11.21 -4.22 -17.72
N LEU A 141 10.14 -3.44 -17.60
CA LEU A 141 10.16 -2.04 -17.21
C LEU A 141 9.59 -1.85 -15.82
N LYS A 142 10.15 -0.89 -15.09
CA LYS A 142 9.65 -0.42 -13.80
C LYS A 142 9.45 1.09 -13.87
N TYR A 143 8.32 1.54 -13.35
CA TYR A 143 8.00 2.95 -13.17
C TYR A 143 7.51 3.19 -11.74
N TRP A 144 8.00 4.25 -11.11
CA TRP A 144 7.62 4.65 -9.77
C TRP A 144 7.32 6.13 -9.79
N PHE A 145 6.08 6.50 -9.51
CA PHE A 145 5.66 7.88 -9.36
C PHE A 145 5.02 8.15 -8.00
N GLU A 146 5.47 9.20 -7.32
CA GLU A 146 4.85 9.74 -6.11
C GLU A 146 4.93 11.27 -6.12
N ASN A 147 3.85 11.97 -5.77
CA ASN A 147 3.85 13.43 -5.68
C ASN A 147 3.50 13.88 -4.26
N PHE A 148 4.52 14.24 -3.49
CA PHE A 148 4.42 14.68 -2.11
C PHE A 148 4.00 16.13 -2.05
N LYS A 149 2.75 16.38 -1.68
CA LYS A 149 2.22 17.71 -1.37
C LYS A 149 2.12 17.90 0.13
N ILE A 150 2.93 18.80 0.68
CA ILE A 150 2.85 19.17 2.09
C ILE A 150 1.54 19.94 2.33
N THR A 151 0.81 19.56 3.38
CA THR A 151 -0.53 20.09 3.68
C THR A 151 -0.62 20.76 5.05
N SER A 152 0.24 20.39 5.99
CA SER A 152 0.31 21.05 7.29
C SER A 152 1.76 21.12 7.76
N LEU A 153 2.16 22.28 8.25
CA LEU A 153 3.44 22.56 8.86
C LEU A 153 3.22 23.17 10.24
N ASP A 154 4.16 22.96 11.15
CA ASP A 154 4.16 23.70 12.41
C ASP A 154 4.63 25.13 12.13
N SER A 155 3.82 26.13 12.47
CA SER A 155 4.13 27.55 12.24
C SER A 155 5.44 27.99 12.86
N VAL A 156 5.81 27.43 14.02
CA VAL A 156 7.08 27.73 14.72
C VAL A 156 8.21 26.76 14.36
N GLY A 157 7.90 25.74 13.54
CA GLY A 157 8.81 24.69 13.12
C GLY A 157 9.92 25.14 12.17
N GLN A 158 10.86 24.25 11.89
CA GLN A 158 11.93 24.52 10.93
C GLN A 158 11.42 24.43 9.50
N LEU A 159 10.44 23.56 9.23
CA LEU A 159 9.94 23.35 7.87
C LEU A 159 9.10 24.54 7.37
N SER A 160 8.43 25.30 8.25
CA SER A 160 7.65 26.48 7.87
C SER A 160 8.50 27.61 7.29
N LYS A 161 9.78 27.71 7.72
CA LYS A 161 10.73 28.72 7.24
C LYS A 161 11.09 28.56 5.77
N SER A 162 10.79 27.41 5.15
CA SER A 162 11.07 27.12 3.74
C SER A 162 12.56 27.21 3.32
N GLU A 163 13.47 27.24 4.29
CA GLU A 163 14.93 27.27 4.07
C GLU A 163 15.50 25.88 3.78
N ILE A 164 14.78 24.84 4.19
CA ILE A 164 15.18 23.44 4.03
C ILE A 164 14.76 22.94 2.65
N THR A 165 15.70 22.37 1.89
CA THR A 165 15.41 21.71 0.61
C THR A 165 14.37 20.60 0.78
N GLY A 166 13.32 20.61 -0.06
CA GLY A 166 12.21 19.65 0.03
C GLY A 166 11.07 20.06 0.98
N SER A 167 11.20 21.17 1.71
CA SER A 167 10.14 21.74 2.59
C SER A 167 8.87 22.17 1.86
N LYS A 168 8.87 22.18 0.52
CA LYS A 168 7.71 22.47 -0.33
C LYS A 168 7.09 21.22 -0.95
N GLY A 169 7.58 20.03 -0.61
CA GLY A 169 7.20 18.78 -1.24
C GLY A 169 8.09 18.45 -2.44
N GLY A 170 7.64 17.52 -3.27
CA GLY A 170 8.41 17.07 -4.42
C GLY A 170 7.78 15.89 -5.16
N THR A 171 8.30 15.60 -6.33
CA THR A 171 7.90 14.43 -7.13
C THR A 171 9.05 13.45 -7.23
N THR A 172 8.74 12.17 -7.07
CA THR A 172 9.62 11.03 -7.38
C THR A 172 9.10 10.39 -8.66
N SER A 173 9.95 10.14 -9.66
CA SER A 173 9.60 9.54 -10.96
C SER A 173 10.72 8.66 -11.50
#